data_AF-A0A9D2IS79-F1
#
_entry.id   AF-A0A9D2IS79-F1
#
_cell.length_a   1.000
_cell.length_b   1.000
_cell.length_c   1.000
_cell.angle_alpha   90.00
_cell.angle_beta   90.00
_cell.angle_gamma   90.00
#
_symmetry.space_group_name_H-M   'P 1'
#
loop_
_entity.id
_entity.type
_entity.pdbx_description
1 polymer ?
#
loop_
_entity_poly.entity_id
_entity_poly.type
_entity_poly.pdbx_seq_one_letter_code
_entity_poly.pdbx_strand_id
1 'polypeptide(L)'
;MEFNETYKQLTGVNIEAQRRVWDERGKGYYGEYLLFCELYKGISGAGKILMNLRIPADASHTTEIDLLLIHETGFYVFEIKHYKGTIYGKDTDSTWTQYFRTAKNNIFRNPMEQNGYHIRALKKLFPNTPIRSCIVFTSGECDIRVQNSNPEVDICLFKDVSRTLAYRFQTNNPVLSMEEIDRLFRQLAIYSPMKKPVVINTAEADFLTWVQPAISGLEQKKAELEQEKASWTSAKEQLHKQKRKGMFMNAAIAVVCVIVSVAAVSGFHKMYELALQENDRELAEFQQNFLHVDEIGNEYIDALNSFVDVSNVSLQPLSDNAVSFTARLAVSNDVYGIALTENSKYIVMTDSGKVMEYDVFGEHLRYSRASNRIGTGIRPYGDLAPAQFYGVAAADISYIKLTGMEMFKLDIHKTTVKDKLELELYSKE
;
A
#
# COMPACT_ATOMS: atom_id res chain seq x y z
N MET A 1 3.19 2.88 -5.44
CA MET A 1 2.58 4.24 -5.41
C MET A 1 1.85 4.52 -4.10
N GLU A 2 1.36 3.49 -3.38
CA GLU A 2 0.59 3.62 -2.14
C GLU A 2 1.36 4.23 -0.94
N PHE A 3 2.60 3.79 -0.66
CA PHE A 3 3.37 4.24 0.50
C PHE A 3 3.65 5.75 0.57
N ASN A 4 4.00 6.37 -0.57
CA ASN A 4 4.29 7.81 -0.63
C ASN A 4 3.04 8.64 -0.29
N GLU A 5 1.89 8.25 -0.84
CA GLU A 5 0.64 8.97 -0.61
C GLU A 5 0.11 8.71 0.81
N THR A 6 0.21 7.49 1.34
CA THR A 6 -0.12 7.19 2.75
C THR A 6 0.77 7.96 3.72
N TYR A 7 2.09 7.99 3.49
CA TYR A 7 3.01 8.77 4.31
C TYR A 7 2.68 10.26 4.28
N LYS A 8 2.38 10.80 3.09
CA LYS A 8 1.97 12.19 2.91
C LYS A 8 0.63 12.49 3.58
N GLN A 9 -0.30 11.54 3.64
CA GLN A 9 -1.56 11.68 4.39
C GLN A 9 -1.35 11.67 5.90
N LEU A 10 -0.39 10.89 6.40
CA LEU A 10 -0.04 10.81 7.84
C LEU A 10 0.73 12.04 8.33
N THR A 11 1.65 12.56 7.52
CA THR A 11 2.63 13.57 7.95
C THR A 11 2.40 14.94 7.33
N GLY A 12 1.66 15.02 6.22
CA GLY A 12 1.60 16.20 5.36
C GLY A 12 2.85 16.40 4.48
N VAL A 13 3.83 15.51 4.53
CA VAL A 13 5.12 15.65 3.85
C VAL A 13 5.10 14.96 2.49
N ASN A 14 5.41 15.70 1.42
CA ASN A 14 5.66 15.11 0.10
C ASN A 14 7.11 14.63 0.03
N ILE A 15 7.33 13.32 0.22
CA ILE A 15 8.67 12.75 0.27
C ILE A 15 9.44 12.87 -1.06
N GLU A 16 8.76 12.83 -2.20
CA GLU A 16 9.39 13.00 -3.50
C GLU A 16 9.94 14.41 -3.69
N ALA A 17 9.23 15.42 -3.18
CA ALA A 17 9.72 16.80 -3.16
C ALA A 17 10.93 16.95 -2.23
N GLN A 18 10.90 16.33 -1.04
CA GLN A 18 12.03 16.36 -0.10
C GLN A 18 13.27 15.64 -0.65
N ARG A 19 13.11 14.59 -1.47
CA ARG A 19 14.24 13.92 -2.15
C ARG A 19 14.94 14.82 -3.17
N ARG A 20 14.25 15.83 -3.72
CA ARG A 20 14.85 16.82 -4.62
C ARG A 20 15.64 17.91 -3.88
N VAL A 21 15.36 18.13 -2.60
CA VAL A 21 16.04 19.09 -1.72
C VAL A 21 16.72 18.33 -0.58
N TRP A 22 17.93 17.81 -0.84
CA TRP A 22 18.63 16.87 0.05
C TRP A 22 19.41 17.54 1.19
N ASP A 23 18.74 18.44 1.94
CA ASP A 23 19.30 19.10 3.12
C ASP A 23 19.15 18.23 4.39
N GLU A 24 19.54 18.75 5.57
CA GLU A 24 19.43 18.00 6.83
C GLU A 24 17.99 17.62 7.19
N ARG A 25 17.03 18.47 6.83
CA ARG A 25 15.61 18.24 7.12
C ARG A 25 15.02 17.20 6.17
N GLY A 26 15.36 17.27 4.88
CA GLY A 26 14.99 16.27 3.89
C GLY A 26 15.54 14.87 4.22
N LYS A 27 16.77 14.80 4.75
CA LYS A 27 17.35 13.54 5.26
C LYS A 27 16.59 12.99 6.47
N GLY A 28 16.17 13.87 7.39
CA GLY A 28 15.30 13.51 8.53
C GLY A 28 14.00 12.86 8.06
N TYR A 29 13.25 13.55 7.20
CA TYR A 29 12.00 13.03 6.64
C TYR A 29 12.17 11.73 5.86
N TYR A 30 13.30 11.57 5.17
CA TYR A 30 13.59 10.30 4.50
C TYR A 30 13.84 9.16 5.48
N GLY A 31 14.53 9.42 6.58
CA GLY A 31 14.68 8.44 7.66
C GLY A 31 13.34 8.00 8.25
N GLU A 32 12.47 8.97 8.58
CA GLU A 32 11.10 8.70 9.05
C GLU A 32 10.30 7.86 8.05
N TYR A 33 10.34 8.23 6.77
CA TYR A 33 9.68 7.50 5.69
C TYR A 33 10.17 6.04 5.55
N LEU A 34 11.48 5.80 5.68
CA LEU A 34 12.03 4.45 5.63
C LEU A 34 11.50 3.58 6.77
N LEU A 35 11.48 4.10 8.00
CA LEU A 35 10.94 3.37 9.14
C LEU A 35 9.44 3.14 9.02
N PHE A 36 8.68 4.15 8.60
CA PHE A 36 7.26 3.99 8.29
C PHE A 36 7.03 2.84 7.29
N CYS A 37 7.78 2.81 6.18
CA CYS A 37 7.63 1.75 5.19
C CYS A 37 7.95 0.37 5.76
N GLU A 38 9.00 0.24 6.58
CA GLU A 38 9.35 -1.03 7.21
C GLU A 38 8.23 -1.53 8.12
N LEU A 39 7.68 -0.64 8.96
CA LEU A 39 6.63 -1.02 9.89
C LEU A 39 5.28 -1.26 9.18
N TYR A 40 4.98 -0.49 8.14
CA TYR A 40 3.75 -0.65 7.36
C TYR A 40 3.76 -1.95 6.52
N LYS A 41 4.93 -2.36 6.01
CA LYS A 41 5.06 -3.58 5.19
C LYS A 41 4.84 -4.86 5.97
N GLY A 42 5.09 -4.87 7.28
CA GLY A 42 4.94 -6.11 8.03
C GLY A 42 5.47 -6.06 9.45
N ILE A 43 4.69 -5.47 10.35
CA ILE A 43 4.71 -5.84 11.76
C ILE A 43 3.73 -6.98 12.00
N SER A 44 4.16 -8.01 12.74
CA SER A 44 3.24 -9.06 13.19
C SER A 44 2.34 -8.54 14.31
N GLY A 45 1.10 -9.00 14.35
CA GLY A 45 0.13 -8.60 15.38
C GLY A 45 -0.67 -7.36 14.99
N ALA A 46 -1.63 -7.00 15.83
CA ALA A 46 -2.50 -5.87 15.62
C ALA A 46 -1.83 -4.55 16.00
N GLY A 47 -1.84 -3.56 15.10
CA GLY A 47 -1.35 -2.23 15.46
C GLY A 47 -1.74 -1.09 14.53
N LYS A 48 -1.44 0.14 14.95
CA LYS A 48 -1.64 1.37 14.17
C LYS A 48 -0.49 2.33 14.35
N ILE A 49 -0.13 3.04 13.28
CA ILE A 49 0.93 4.03 13.30
C ILE A 49 0.33 5.43 13.28
N LEU A 50 0.89 6.30 14.11
CA LEU A 50 0.77 7.75 14.01
C LEU A 50 2.17 8.34 13.87
N MET A 51 2.28 9.45 13.15
CA MET A 51 3.56 10.14 12.93
C MET A 51 3.46 11.62 13.28
N ASN A 52 4.60 12.19 13.66
CA ASN A 52 4.77 13.60 14.02
C ASN A 52 3.74 14.09 15.05
N LEU A 53 3.53 13.30 16.12
CA LEU A 53 2.53 13.61 17.14
C LEU A 53 3.05 14.71 18.07
N ARG A 54 2.39 15.87 18.07
CA ARG A 54 2.71 16.95 19.00
C ARG A 54 1.82 16.89 20.23
N ILE A 55 2.32 16.25 21.29
CA ILE A 55 1.55 16.03 22.53
C ILE A 55 1.95 17.03 23.64
N PRO A 56 1.03 17.38 24.56
CA PRO A 56 1.36 18.21 25.72
C PRO A 56 2.34 17.50 26.66
N ALA A 57 3.47 18.14 26.96
CA ALA A 57 4.41 17.70 27.98
C ALA A 57 4.08 18.29 29.35
N ASP A 58 3.61 19.55 29.37
CA ASP A 58 3.06 20.27 30.51
C ASP A 58 2.05 21.34 30.02
N ALA A 59 1.61 22.23 30.91
CA ALA A 59 0.61 23.25 30.61
C ALA A 59 1.03 24.24 29.51
N SER A 60 2.34 24.41 29.29
CA SER A 60 2.92 25.41 28.37
C SER A 60 3.79 24.82 27.28
N HIS A 61 4.24 23.57 27.42
CA HIS A 61 5.17 22.93 26.49
C HIS A 61 4.58 21.68 25.85
N THR A 62 4.90 21.50 24.58
CA THR A 62 4.62 20.28 23.83
C THR A 62 5.90 19.55 23.48
N THR A 63 5.78 18.25 23.20
CA THR A 63 6.86 17.44 22.66
C THR A 63 6.39 16.73 21.41
N GLU A 64 7.29 16.47 20.47
CA GLU A 64 6.95 15.88 19.16
C GLU A 64 7.51 14.46 19.10
N ILE A 65 6.64 13.50 18.77
CA ILE A 65 7.00 12.09 18.61
C ILE A 65 7.07 11.81 17.11
N ASP A 66 8.24 11.41 16.62
CA ASP A 66 8.46 11.12 15.18
C ASP A 66 7.50 10.02 14.70
N LEU A 67 7.47 8.88 15.39
CA LEU A 67 6.58 7.76 15.08
C LEU A 67 6.12 7.06 16.37
N LEU A 68 4.81 6.86 16.48
CA LEU A 68 4.17 6.06 17.52
C LEU A 68 3.49 4.85 16.89
N LEU A 69 3.89 3.66 17.30
CA LEU A 69 3.14 2.43 17.02
C LEU A 69 2.30 2.08 18.25
N ILE A 70 0.99 2.02 18.07
CA ILE A 70 0.01 1.48 19.01
C ILE A 70 -0.17 0.02 18.66
N HIS A 71 0.40 -0.90 19.43
CA HIS A 71 0.36 -2.34 19.18
C HIS A 71 -0.41 -3.06 20.28
N GLU A 72 -0.91 -4.27 20.04
CA GLU A 72 -1.61 -5.09 21.04
C GLU A 72 -0.77 -5.33 22.32
N THR A 73 0.55 -5.28 22.25
CA THR A 73 1.46 -5.40 23.41
C THR A 73 1.80 -4.06 24.09
N GLY A 74 1.30 -2.92 23.58
CA GLY A 74 1.53 -1.59 24.13
C GLY A 74 2.03 -0.56 23.10
N PHE A 75 2.52 0.57 23.60
CA PHE A 75 3.08 1.65 22.78
C PHE A 75 4.56 1.44 22.50
N TYR A 76 4.96 1.65 21.26
CA TYR A 76 6.36 1.72 20.83
C TYR A 76 6.62 3.12 20.30
N VAL A 77 7.46 3.86 21.02
CA VAL A 77 7.76 5.27 20.73
C VAL A 77 9.12 5.32 20.04
N PHE A 78 9.13 5.76 18.79
CA PHE A 78 10.32 5.79 17.97
C PHE A 78 10.91 7.19 17.88
N GLU A 79 12.20 7.29 18.17
CA GLU A 79 13.04 8.45 17.86
C GLU A 79 13.94 8.06 16.69
N ILE A 80 13.92 8.84 15.61
CA ILE A 80 14.47 8.43 14.33
C ILE A 80 15.64 9.33 13.94
N LYS A 81 16.81 8.74 13.68
CA LYS A 81 18.00 9.47 13.23
C LYS A 81 18.53 8.91 11.92
N HIS A 82 18.53 9.73 10.86
CA HIS A 82 19.10 9.35 9.56
C HIS A 82 20.58 9.72 9.44
N TYR A 83 21.41 9.18 10.34
CA TYR A 83 22.85 9.47 10.38
C TYR A 83 23.67 8.35 9.77
N LYS A 84 24.76 8.72 9.09
CA LYS A 84 25.79 7.81 8.58
C LYS A 84 26.99 7.76 9.55
N GLY A 85 27.92 6.84 9.33
CA GLY A 85 29.15 6.74 10.14
C GLY A 85 28.93 6.02 11.46
N THR A 86 29.84 6.16 12.40
CA THR A 86 29.78 5.44 13.70
C THR A 86 29.33 6.38 14.81
N ILE A 87 28.32 5.97 15.56
CA ILE A 87 27.77 6.71 16.70
C ILE A 87 28.35 6.17 18.00
N TYR A 88 28.87 7.05 18.84
CA TYR A 88 29.42 6.73 20.15
C TYR A 88 28.71 7.52 21.25
N GLY A 89 28.54 6.87 22.40
CA GLY A 89 27.98 7.50 23.60
C GLY A 89 27.57 6.47 24.64
N LYS A 90 27.00 6.96 25.73
CA LYS A 90 26.36 6.16 26.78
C LYS A 90 24.94 6.65 27.00
N ASP A 91 24.09 5.77 27.50
CA ASP A 91 22.72 6.10 27.91
C ASP A 91 22.65 7.27 28.91
N THR A 92 23.64 7.42 29.79
CA THR A 92 23.74 8.51 30.77
C THR A 92 24.25 9.83 30.21
N ASP A 93 24.80 9.84 28.99
CA ASP A 93 25.37 11.06 28.40
C ASP A 93 24.26 11.99 27.90
N SER A 94 24.41 13.30 28.05
CA SER A 94 23.47 14.28 27.50
C SER A 94 23.61 14.45 25.98
N THR A 95 24.77 14.08 25.43
CA THR A 95 25.07 14.17 23.99
C THR A 95 25.84 12.95 23.52
N TRP A 96 25.58 12.52 22.29
CA TRP A 96 26.36 11.51 21.59
C TRP A 96 27.20 12.13 20.48
N THR A 97 28.20 11.38 20.04
CA THR A 97 29.13 11.84 19.01
C THR A 97 29.08 10.94 17.78
N GLN A 98 28.95 11.56 16.61
CA GLN A 98 29.05 10.92 15.31
C GLN A 98 30.48 11.08 14.76
N TYR A 99 31.03 9.98 14.26
CA TYR A 99 32.32 9.92 13.60
C TYR A 99 32.18 9.45 12.15
N PHE A 100 32.84 10.13 11.21
CA PHE A 100 33.14 9.56 9.90
C PHE A 100 34.59 9.07 9.91
N ARG A 101 34.77 7.74 9.84
CA ARG A 101 36.06 7.09 10.05
C ARG A 101 36.61 7.44 11.43
N THR A 102 37.76 8.12 11.51
CA THR A 102 38.41 8.52 12.77
C THR A 102 38.14 9.98 13.14
N ALA A 103 37.52 10.77 12.27
CA ALA A 103 37.24 12.17 12.54
C ALA A 103 35.94 12.32 13.33
N LYS A 104 35.97 13.19 14.34
CA LYS A 104 34.76 13.63 15.04
C LYS A 104 34.04 14.62 14.15
N ASN A 105 32.79 14.33 13.79
CA ASN A 105 32.06 15.11 12.79
C ASN A 105 30.89 15.88 13.36
N ASN A 106 30.14 15.30 14.30
CA ASN A 106 28.99 15.96 14.90
C ASN A 106 28.80 15.53 16.36
N ILE A 107 28.35 16.46 17.20
CA ILE A 107 27.88 16.20 18.55
C ILE A 107 26.41 16.57 18.56
N PHE A 108 25.56 15.61 18.93
CA PHE A 108 24.11 15.81 18.94
C PHE A 108 23.53 15.34 20.27
N ARG A 109 22.34 15.85 20.62
CA ARG A 109 21.66 15.46 21.85
C ARG A 109 21.39 13.96 21.86
N ASN A 110 21.54 13.34 23.03
CA ASN A 110 21.27 11.92 23.19
C ASN A 110 19.78 11.62 22.83
N PRO A 111 19.51 10.79 21.80
CA PRO A 111 18.15 10.47 21.37
C PRO A 111 17.38 9.65 22.41
N MET A 112 18.06 8.89 23.29
CA MET A 112 17.40 8.21 24.41
C MET A 112 16.81 9.20 25.40
N GLU A 113 17.54 10.29 25.66
CA GLU A 113 17.06 11.35 26.56
C GLU A 113 15.83 12.03 25.94
N GLN A 114 15.91 12.37 24.64
CA GLN A 114 14.80 12.95 23.85
C GLN A 114 13.55 12.06 23.95
N ASN A 115 13.68 10.79 23.59
CA ASN A 115 12.58 9.84 23.64
C ASN A 115 12.03 9.62 25.05
N GLY A 116 12.88 9.71 26.08
CA GLY A 116 12.45 9.72 27.47
C GLY A 116 11.49 10.87 27.82
N TYR A 117 11.62 12.06 27.22
CA TYR A 117 10.64 13.15 27.41
C TYR A 117 9.28 12.81 26.78
N HIS A 118 9.29 12.24 25.57
CA HIS A 118 8.09 11.79 24.87
C HIS A 118 7.33 10.75 25.69
N ILE A 119 8.05 9.74 26.21
CA ILE A 119 7.47 8.69 27.05
C ILE A 119 6.90 9.27 28.34
N ARG A 120 7.59 10.21 28.99
CA ARG A 120 7.05 10.88 30.18
C ARG A 120 5.75 11.63 29.89
N ALA A 121 5.66 12.31 28.74
CA ALA A 121 4.43 12.98 28.32
C ALA A 121 3.31 11.97 28.05
N LEU A 122 3.57 10.89 27.30
CA LEU A 122 2.59 9.83 27.06
C LEU A 122 2.13 9.14 28.34
N LYS A 123 3.02 8.86 29.30
CA LYS A 123 2.66 8.26 30.60
C LYS A 123 1.71 9.13 31.42
N LYS A 124 1.74 10.46 31.26
CA LYS A 124 0.75 11.34 31.93
C LYS A 124 -0.65 11.16 31.34
N LEU A 125 -0.75 10.92 30.03
CA LEU A 125 -2.01 10.72 29.33
C LEU A 125 -2.52 9.27 29.46
N PHE A 126 -1.61 8.31 29.46
CA PHE A 126 -1.87 6.87 29.41
C PHE A 126 -1.03 6.12 30.46
N PRO A 127 -1.33 6.30 31.77
CA PRO A 127 -0.47 5.81 32.85
C PRO A 127 -0.38 4.27 32.94
N ASN A 128 -1.41 3.57 32.47
CA ASN A 128 -1.51 2.12 32.58
C ASN A 128 -1.08 1.37 31.30
N THR A 129 -0.74 2.09 30.23
CA THR A 129 -0.34 1.47 28.97
C THR A 129 1.16 1.19 29.00
N PRO A 130 1.63 -0.05 28.72
CA PRO A 130 3.05 -0.31 28.57
C PRO A 130 3.64 0.52 27.45
N ILE A 131 4.80 1.12 27.69
CA ILE A 131 5.49 1.97 26.71
C ILE A 131 6.93 1.52 26.58
N ARG A 132 7.35 1.22 25.35
CA ARG A 132 8.71 0.86 24.96
C ARG A 132 9.36 2.01 24.18
N SER A 133 10.63 2.22 24.46
CA SER A 133 11.44 3.24 23.80
C SER A 133 12.25 2.59 22.68
N CYS A 134 12.15 3.11 21.47
CA CYS A 134 12.90 2.64 20.31
C CYS A 134 13.71 3.79 19.72
N ILE A 135 15.03 3.64 19.64
CA ILE A 135 15.94 4.59 19.00
C ILE A 135 16.45 3.93 17.72
N VAL A 136 16.09 4.50 16.57
CA VAL A 136 16.37 3.86 15.27
C VAL A 136 17.27 4.73 14.43
N PHE A 137 18.40 4.14 14.01
CA PHE A 137 19.29 4.73 13.04
C PHE A 137 19.00 4.15 11.65
N THR A 138 18.43 4.98 10.77
CA THR A 138 17.82 4.48 9.52
C THR A 138 18.77 4.40 8.33
N SER A 139 19.97 4.99 8.43
CA SER A 139 20.93 4.91 7.33
C SER A 139 21.64 3.55 7.31
N GLY A 140 21.70 2.92 6.13
CA GLY A 140 22.44 1.66 5.94
C GLY A 140 23.96 1.78 6.12
N GLU A 141 24.48 3.00 6.13
CA GLU A 141 25.91 3.32 6.37
C GLU A 141 26.19 3.71 7.84
N CYS A 142 25.27 3.41 8.76
CA CYS A 142 25.43 3.67 10.18
C CYS A 142 25.97 2.45 10.93
N ASP A 143 26.82 2.69 11.92
CA ASP A 143 27.22 1.73 12.96
C ASP A 143 27.01 2.37 14.34
N ILE A 144 26.74 1.56 15.37
CA ILE A 144 26.43 2.03 16.73
C ILE A 144 27.38 1.37 17.72
N ARG A 145 28.11 2.19 18.46
CA ARG A 145 29.01 1.81 19.56
C ARG A 145 28.62 2.56 20.82
N VAL A 146 27.37 2.32 21.23
CA VAL A 146 26.76 2.95 22.40
C VAL A 146 26.70 1.94 23.54
N GLN A 147 27.04 2.39 24.75
CA GLN A 147 26.82 1.60 25.96
C GLN A 147 25.41 1.87 26.48
N ASN A 148 24.54 0.86 26.40
CA ASN A 148 23.19 0.92 26.93
C ASN A 148 23.05 -0.06 28.10
N SER A 149 22.82 0.49 29.30
CA SER A 149 22.55 -0.29 30.51
C SER A 149 21.05 -0.48 30.76
N ASN A 150 20.19 0.18 29.99
CA ASN A 150 18.73 0.12 30.13
C ASN A 150 18.10 -0.88 29.12
N PRO A 151 17.69 -2.07 29.57
CA PRO A 151 17.14 -3.10 28.68
C PRO A 151 15.74 -2.76 28.14
N GLU A 152 15.09 -1.72 28.67
CA GLU A 152 13.77 -1.24 28.25
C GLU A 152 13.84 -0.29 27.04
N VAL A 153 15.05 0.12 26.66
CA VAL A 153 15.30 0.96 25.48
C VAL A 153 15.99 0.13 24.41
N ASP A 154 15.30 -0.05 23.30
CA ASP A 154 15.87 -0.67 22.11
C ASP A 154 16.63 0.39 21.31
N ILE A 155 17.91 0.15 21.04
CA ILE A 155 18.73 0.97 20.14
C ILE A 155 19.13 0.07 18.99
N CYS A 156 18.60 0.34 17.80
CA CYS A 156 18.80 -0.54 16.66
C CYS A 156 19.15 0.22 15.38
N LEU A 157 19.94 -0.46 14.55
CA LEU A 157 20.10 -0.10 13.14
C LEU A 157 18.84 -0.51 12.39
N PHE A 158 18.55 0.17 11.27
CA PHE A 158 17.38 -0.10 10.43
C PHE A 158 17.17 -1.59 10.12
N LYS A 159 18.25 -2.27 9.72
CA LYS A 159 18.27 -3.71 9.38
C LYS A 159 17.86 -4.65 10.52
N ASP A 160 17.90 -4.16 11.76
CA ASP A 160 17.62 -4.94 12.97
C ASP A 160 16.25 -4.60 13.58
N VAL A 161 15.53 -3.60 13.05
CA VAL A 161 14.22 -3.15 13.58
C VAL A 161 13.22 -4.30 13.61
N SER A 162 13.00 -4.97 12.48
CA SER A 162 11.97 -6.01 12.36
C SER A 162 12.26 -7.21 13.26
N ARG A 163 13.53 -7.61 13.39
CA ARG A 163 13.94 -8.65 14.35
C ARG A 163 13.70 -8.22 15.80
N THR A 164 14.07 -6.98 16.13
CA THR A 164 13.94 -6.44 17.49
C THR A 164 12.48 -6.37 17.89
N LEU A 165 11.61 -5.85 17.02
CA LEU A 165 10.18 -5.75 17.27
C LEU A 165 9.52 -7.13 17.36
N ALA A 166 9.84 -8.06 16.44
CA ALA A 166 9.33 -9.42 16.52
C ALA A 166 9.67 -10.08 17.86
N TYR A 167 10.90 -9.92 18.35
CA TYR A 167 11.29 -10.40 19.68
C TYR A 167 10.47 -9.74 20.79
N ARG A 168 10.26 -8.41 20.74
CA ARG A 168 9.44 -7.70 21.73
C ARG A 168 7.97 -8.12 21.67
N PHE A 169 7.40 -8.34 20.50
CA PHE A 169 6.02 -8.80 20.36
C PHE A 169 5.84 -10.22 20.91
N GLN A 170 6.81 -11.11 20.69
CA GLN A 170 6.77 -12.49 21.20
C GLN A 170 6.98 -12.59 22.71
N THR A 171 7.76 -11.68 23.30
CA THR A 171 8.13 -11.73 24.73
C THR A 171 7.19 -10.93 25.63
N ASN A 172 6.34 -10.07 25.07
CA ASN A 172 5.34 -9.33 25.83
C ASN A 172 3.95 -9.89 25.53
N ASN A 173 3.13 -10.02 26.57
CA ASN A 173 1.75 -10.45 26.38
C ASN A 173 0.94 -9.32 25.72
N PRO A 174 -0.01 -9.65 24.84
CA PRO A 174 -1.03 -8.70 24.41
C PRO A 174 -1.80 -8.17 25.62
N VAL A 175 -1.91 -6.85 25.74
CA VAL A 175 -2.61 -6.13 26.81
C VAL A 175 -3.67 -5.16 26.27
N LEU A 176 -3.69 -4.90 24.96
CA LEU A 176 -4.67 -4.07 24.28
C LEU A 176 -5.44 -4.91 23.27
N SER A 177 -6.76 -4.89 23.36
CA SER A 177 -7.64 -5.40 22.31
C SER A 177 -7.69 -4.45 21.10
N MET A 178 -8.19 -4.94 19.96
CA MET A 178 -8.41 -4.11 18.77
C MET A 178 -9.28 -2.87 19.03
N GLU A 179 -10.33 -3.02 19.85
CA GLU A 179 -11.19 -1.88 20.22
C GLU A 179 -10.43 -0.82 21.03
N GLU A 180 -9.53 -1.26 21.91
CA GLU A 180 -8.68 -0.37 22.69
C GLU A 180 -7.62 0.31 21.82
N ILE A 181 -7.02 -0.42 20.87
CA ILE A 181 -6.12 0.14 19.86
C ILE A 181 -6.85 1.24 19.07
N ASP A 182 -8.08 0.98 18.62
CA ASP A 182 -8.92 1.96 17.92
C ASP A 182 -9.26 3.19 18.78
N ARG A 183 -9.61 2.96 20.06
CA ARG A 183 -9.88 4.04 21.02
C ARG A 183 -8.65 4.91 21.22
N LEU A 184 -7.50 4.31 21.50
CA LEU A 184 -6.24 5.02 21.74
C LEU A 184 -5.79 5.76 20.48
N PHE A 185 -5.92 5.14 19.31
CA PHE A 185 -5.64 5.77 18.03
C PHE A 185 -6.49 7.02 17.83
N ARG A 186 -7.81 6.95 18.05
CA ARG A 186 -8.70 8.12 17.94
C ARG A 186 -8.33 9.24 18.91
N GLN A 187 -7.96 8.90 20.13
CA GLN A 187 -7.52 9.88 21.14
C GLN A 187 -6.20 10.56 20.77
N LEU A 188 -5.26 9.82 20.19
CA LEU A 188 -3.94 10.33 19.84
C LEU A 188 -3.89 10.99 18.46
N ALA A 189 -4.78 10.63 17.54
CA ALA A 189 -4.86 11.16 16.19
C ALA A 189 -5.05 12.69 16.15
N ILE A 190 -5.68 13.28 17.17
CA ILE A 190 -5.86 14.74 17.29
C ILE A 190 -4.54 15.51 17.41
N TYR A 191 -3.48 14.83 17.85
CA TYR A 191 -2.13 15.41 18.01
C TYR A 191 -1.25 15.17 16.77
N SER A 192 -1.74 14.44 15.77
CA SER A 192 -1.02 14.14 14.53
C SER A 192 -1.46 15.09 13.41
N PRO A 193 -0.57 15.47 12.47
CA PRO A 193 -0.94 16.23 11.27
C PRO A 193 -1.75 15.41 10.24
N MET A 194 -2.12 14.18 10.59
CA MET A 194 -2.84 13.22 9.76
C MET A 194 -4.16 13.78 9.19
N LYS A 195 -4.36 13.59 7.87
CA LYS A 195 -5.60 13.99 7.17
C LYS A 195 -6.66 12.88 7.10
N LYS A 196 -6.27 11.60 7.21
CA LYS A 196 -7.16 10.40 7.17
C LYS A 196 -6.57 9.24 8.00
N PRO A 197 -7.39 8.40 8.69
CA PRO A 197 -6.91 7.29 9.51
C PRO A 197 -6.28 6.15 8.69
N VAL A 198 -5.22 5.53 9.22
CA VAL A 198 -4.48 4.40 8.60
C VAL A 198 -4.45 3.21 9.56
N VAL A 199 -4.71 2.00 9.06
CA VAL A 199 -4.81 0.75 9.86
C VAL A 199 -3.74 -0.24 9.39
N ILE A 200 -3.11 -0.98 10.31
CA ILE A 200 -2.09 -1.99 10.01
C ILE A 200 -2.57 -3.35 10.55
N ASN A 201 -2.64 -4.36 9.67
CA ASN A 201 -2.96 -5.77 9.91
C ASN A 201 -4.22 -6.09 10.74
N THR A 202 -5.28 -6.51 10.05
CA THR A 202 -6.49 -7.14 10.61
C THR A 202 -6.54 -8.63 10.23
N ALA A 203 -6.35 -9.53 11.18
CA ALA A 203 -6.73 -10.94 11.10
C ALA A 203 -7.09 -11.40 12.52
N GLU A 204 -8.27 -11.89 12.88
CA GLU A 204 -9.55 -12.16 12.20
C GLU A 204 -10.68 -11.90 13.22
N ALA A 205 -11.82 -11.38 12.76
CA ALA A 205 -13.12 -11.68 13.33
C ALA A 205 -14.06 -11.83 12.13
N ASP A 206 -14.79 -12.95 12.06
CA ASP A 206 -15.65 -13.31 10.94
C ASP A 206 -16.52 -12.12 10.51
N PHE A 207 -16.19 -11.58 9.34
CA PHE A 207 -16.80 -10.42 8.71
C PHE A 207 -18.33 -10.55 8.68
N LEU A 208 -18.84 -11.78 8.55
CA LEU A 208 -20.27 -12.06 8.57
C LEU A 208 -20.95 -11.65 9.87
N THR A 209 -20.28 -11.81 11.02
CA THR A 209 -20.83 -11.48 12.35
C THR A 209 -20.84 -9.96 12.60
N TRP A 210 -19.89 -9.21 12.02
CA TRP A 210 -19.80 -7.76 12.14
C TRP A 210 -20.76 -7.01 11.19
N VAL A 211 -20.94 -7.53 9.97
CA VAL A 211 -21.79 -6.87 8.96
C VAL A 211 -23.28 -7.20 9.17
N GLN A 212 -23.64 -8.26 9.90
CA GLN A 212 -25.03 -8.69 10.01
C GLN A 212 -26.02 -7.64 10.56
N PRO A 213 -25.69 -6.86 11.60
CA PRO A 213 -26.56 -5.76 12.03
C PRO A 213 -26.72 -4.67 10.96
N ALA A 214 -25.68 -4.43 10.14
CA ALA A 214 -25.72 -3.47 9.04
C ALA A 214 -26.50 -4.02 7.83
N ILE A 215 -26.36 -5.30 7.48
CA ILE A 215 -27.16 -5.99 6.46
C ILE A 215 -28.63 -5.97 6.84
N SER A 216 -28.98 -6.37 8.07
CA SER A 216 -30.38 -6.33 8.53
C SER A 216 -30.94 -4.91 8.54
N GLY A 217 -30.13 -3.91 8.90
CA GLY A 217 -30.53 -2.49 8.80
C GLY A 217 -30.73 -2.00 7.36
N LEU A 218 -29.93 -2.48 6.41
CA LEU A 218 -30.05 -2.16 4.98
C LEU A 218 -31.25 -2.89 4.34
N GLU A 219 -31.54 -4.13 4.73
CA GLU A 219 -32.70 -4.90 4.27
C GLU A 219 -34.01 -4.28 4.76
N GLN A 220 -34.07 -3.84 6.03
CA GLN A 220 -35.23 -3.11 6.55
C GLN A 220 -35.46 -1.80 5.78
N LYS A 221 -34.38 -1.04 5.54
CA LYS A 221 -34.46 0.23 4.80
C LYS A 221 -34.85 0.03 3.33
N LYS A 222 -34.41 -1.07 2.71
CA LYS A 222 -34.84 -1.47 1.37
C LYS A 222 -36.34 -1.80 1.32
N ALA A 223 -36.85 -2.54 2.30
CA ALA A 223 -38.28 -2.87 2.39
C ALA A 223 -39.16 -1.62 2.58
N GLU A 224 -38.73 -0.67 3.42
CA GLU A 224 -39.39 0.63 3.61
C GLU A 224 -39.44 1.44 2.31
N LEU A 225 -38.33 1.50 1.57
CA LEU A 225 -38.24 2.20 0.28
C LEU A 225 -39.07 1.53 -0.82
N GLU A 226 -39.18 0.20 -0.83
CA GLU A 226 -40.03 -0.53 -1.77
C GLU A 226 -41.53 -0.29 -1.49
N GLN A 227 -41.92 -0.21 -0.22
CA GLN A 227 -43.28 0.13 0.17
C GLN A 227 -43.64 1.58 -0.20
N GLU A 228 -42.70 2.51 0.00
CA GLU A 228 -42.85 3.90 -0.43
C GLU A 228 -42.97 4.00 -1.95
N LYS A 229 -42.14 3.27 -2.70
CA LYS A 229 -42.21 3.17 -4.17
C LYS A 229 -43.54 2.59 -4.66
N ALA A 230 -44.09 1.59 -3.99
CA ALA A 230 -45.39 1.03 -4.32
C ALA A 230 -46.53 2.05 -4.06
N SER A 231 -46.43 2.84 -3.00
CA SER A 231 -47.37 3.94 -2.71
C SER A 231 -47.31 5.03 -3.79
N TRP A 232 -46.11 5.40 -4.24
CA TRP A 232 -45.89 6.37 -5.32
C TRP A 232 -46.44 5.88 -6.66
N THR A 233 -46.23 4.60 -6.98
CA THR A 233 -46.76 3.98 -8.20
C THR A 233 -48.28 3.99 -8.21
N SER A 234 -48.90 3.65 -7.07
CA SER A 234 -50.36 3.67 -6.90
C SER A 234 -50.94 5.09 -7.01
N ALA A 235 -50.28 6.08 -6.40
CA ALA A 235 -50.67 7.49 -6.50
C ALA A 235 -50.53 8.01 -7.95
N LYS A 236 -49.47 7.62 -8.65
CA LYS A 236 -49.24 7.95 -10.07
C LYS A 236 -50.32 7.34 -10.97
N GLU A 237 -50.72 6.10 -10.74
CA GLU A 237 -51.82 5.47 -11.48
C GLU A 237 -53.17 6.12 -11.21
N GLN A 238 -53.45 6.53 -9.98
CA GLN A 238 -54.64 7.31 -9.65
C GLN A 238 -54.65 8.68 -10.35
N LEU A 239 -53.50 9.34 -10.42
CA LEU A 239 -53.32 10.62 -11.13
C LEU A 239 -53.48 10.46 -12.65
N HIS A 240 -53.01 9.35 -13.23
CA HIS A 240 -53.25 8.99 -14.62
C HIS A 240 -54.73 8.65 -14.89
N LYS A 241 -55.42 7.99 -13.95
CA LYS A 241 -56.88 7.76 -14.02
C LYS A 241 -57.69 9.07 -13.91
N GLN A 242 -57.25 10.02 -13.08
CA GLN A 242 -57.83 11.37 -13.02
C GLN A 242 -57.57 12.16 -14.32
N LYS A 243 -56.38 12.08 -14.91
CA LYS A 243 -56.08 12.64 -16.25
C LYS A 243 -56.98 12.09 -17.36
N ARG A 244 -57.43 10.83 -17.25
CA ARG A 244 -58.41 10.25 -18.20
C ARG A 244 -59.85 10.72 -17.97
N LYS A 245 -60.16 11.34 -16.82
CA LYS A 245 -61.52 11.82 -16.48
C LYS A 245 -61.76 13.32 -16.67
N GLY A 246 -60.77 14.12 -17.09
CA GLY A 246 -61.06 15.39 -17.76
C GLY A 246 -60.18 16.59 -17.42
N MET A 247 -60.06 17.42 -18.46
CA MET A 247 -59.75 18.84 -18.54
C MET A 247 -58.28 19.29 -18.75
N PHE A 248 -58.11 19.94 -19.90
CA PHE A 248 -56.94 20.66 -20.40
C PHE A 248 -56.55 21.84 -19.51
N MET A 249 -55.25 22.10 -19.34
CA MET A 249 -54.73 23.46 -19.36
C MET A 249 -53.22 23.54 -19.69
N ASN A 250 -52.89 24.49 -20.57
CA ASN A 250 -51.58 25.09 -20.88
C ASN A 250 -50.59 24.32 -21.78
N ALA A 251 -50.96 24.20 -23.06
CA ALA A 251 -50.09 23.77 -24.15
C ALA A 251 -48.87 24.70 -24.40
N ALA A 252 -48.92 25.97 -24.00
CA ALA A 252 -47.83 26.93 -24.25
C ALA A 252 -46.58 26.69 -23.36
N ILE A 253 -46.76 26.24 -22.11
CA ILE A 253 -45.65 25.95 -21.19
C ILE A 253 -44.95 24.63 -21.58
N ALA A 254 -45.72 23.66 -22.08
CA ALA A 254 -45.19 22.37 -22.52
C ALA A 254 -44.26 22.49 -23.74
N VAL A 255 -44.57 23.37 -24.70
CA VAL A 255 -43.73 23.58 -25.89
C VAL A 255 -42.39 24.24 -25.53
N VAL A 256 -42.38 25.21 -24.62
CA VAL A 256 -41.14 25.85 -24.13
C VAL A 256 -40.31 24.87 -23.30
N CYS A 257 -40.94 24.08 -22.42
CA CYS A 257 -40.25 23.04 -21.68
C CYS A 257 -39.65 21.96 -22.60
N VAL A 258 -40.35 21.53 -23.64
CA VAL A 258 -39.84 20.53 -24.60
C VAL A 258 -38.66 21.08 -25.40
N ILE A 259 -38.69 22.34 -25.85
CA ILE A 259 -37.57 22.94 -26.59
C ILE A 259 -36.33 23.12 -25.68
N VAL A 260 -36.51 23.57 -24.44
CA VAL A 260 -35.42 23.66 -23.45
C VAL A 260 -34.87 22.27 -23.08
N SER A 261 -35.74 21.24 -23.01
CA SER A 261 -35.35 19.86 -22.75
C SER A 261 -34.55 19.25 -23.91
N VAL A 262 -34.99 19.49 -25.16
CA VAL A 262 -34.30 18.97 -26.36
C VAL A 262 -32.96 19.66 -26.57
N ALA A 263 -32.84 20.96 -26.28
CA ALA A 263 -31.57 21.68 -26.31
C ALA A 263 -30.62 21.26 -25.17
N ALA A 264 -31.15 20.98 -23.97
CA ALA A 264 -30.38 20.45 -22.86
C ALA A 264 -29.89 19.01 -23.12
N VAL A 265 -30.75 18.17 -23.72
CA VAL A 265 -30.41 16.79 -24.10
C VAL A 265 -29.40 16.74 -25.24
N SER A 266 -29.52 17.60 -26.26
CA SER A 266 -28.53 17.66 -27.35
C SER A 266 -27.19 18.23 -26.89
N GLY A 267 -27.19 19.19 -25.97
CA GLY A 267 -25.98 19.69 -25.30
C GLY A 267 -25.31 18.61 -24.44
N PHE A 268 -26.09 17.87 -23.66
CA PHE A 268 -25.59 16.74 -22.86
C PHE A 268 -25.06 15.59 -23.74
N HIS A 269 -25.75 15.27 -24.83
CA HIS A 269 -25.33 14.23 -25.77
C HIS A 269 -24.00 14.60 -26.43
N LYS A 270 -23.84 15.86 -26.85
CA LYS A 270 -22.59 16.36 -27.44
C LYS A 270 -21.44 16.41 -26.43
N MET A 271 -21.72 16.77 -25.17
CA MET A 271 -20.71 16.67 -24.10
C MET A 271 -20.35 15.23 -23.76
N TYR A 272 -21.32 14.32 -23.79
CA TYR A 272 -21.11 12.90 -23.52
C TYR A 272 -20.30 12.23 -24.64
N GLU A 273 -20.57 12.53 -25.92
CA GLU A 273 -19.75 12.06 -27.03
C GLU A 273 -18.33 12.62 -26.99
N LEU A 274 -18.15 13.89 -26.61
CA LEU A 274 -16.82 14.48 -26.42
C LEU A 274 -16.07 13.82 -25.25
N ALA A 275 -16.76 13.50 -24.16
CA ALA A 275 -16.18 12.79 -23.02
C ALA A 275 -15.83 11.33 -23.34
N LEU A 276 -16.63 10.65 -24.16
CA LEU A 276 -16.33 9.32 -24.69
C LEU A 276 -15.11 9.35 -25.61
N GLN A 277 -15.06 10.29 -26.56
CA GLN A 277 -13.90 10.43 -27.45
C GLN A 277 -12.62 10.77 -26.69
N GLU A 278 -12.70 11.59 -25.65
CA GLU A 278 -11.55 11.91 -24.80
C GLU A 278 -11.12 10.70 -23.96
N ASN A 279 -12.06 9.94 -23.39
CA ASN A 279 -11.74 8.70 -22.68
C ASN A 279 -11.14 7.63 -23.61
N ASP A 280 -11.66 7.48 -24.82
CA ASP A 280 -11.13 6.55 -25.83
C ASP A 280 -9.73 6.98 -26.28
N ARG A 281 -9.48 8.29 -26.39
CA ARG A 281 -8.15 8.85 -26.69
C ARG A 281 -7.19 8.62 -25.52
N GLU A 282 -7.59 8.90 -24.29
CA GLU A 282 -6.80 8.64 -23.09
C GLU A 282 -6.51 7.14 -22.93
N LEU A 283 -7.47 6.28 -23.22
CA LEU A 283 -7.30 4.83 -23.22
C LEU A 283 -6.28 4.38 -24.28
N ALA A 284 -6.39 4.88 -25.51
CA ALA A 284 -5.44 4.57 -26.59
C ALA A 284 -4.03 5.12 -26.29
N GLU A 285 -3.92 6.34 -25.77
CA GLU A 285 -2.65 6.94 -25.34
C GLU A 285 -2.05 6.17 -24.15
N PHE A 286 -2.88 5.71 -23.22
CA PHE A 286 -2.43 4.90 -22.09
C PHE A 286 -1.99 3.49 -22.52
N GLN A 287 -2.72 2.85 -23.43
CA GLN A 287 -2.32 1.57 -24.04
C GLN A 287 -1.01 1.72 -24.81
N GLN A 288 -0.83 2.80 -25.58
CA GLN A 288 0.46 3.11 -26.21
C GLN A 288 1.57 3.43 -25.19
N ASN A 289 1.27 4.14 -24.10
CA ASN A 289 2.24 4.40 -23.05
C ASN A 289 2.62 3.13 -22.28
N PHE A 290 1.70 2.17 -22.13
CA PHE A 290 1.95 0.85 -21.54
C PHE A 290 2.83 -0.02 -22.45
N LEU A 291 2.64 0.09 -23.77
CA LEU A 291 3.56 -0.46 -24.77
C LEU A 291 4.93 0.26 -24.78
N HIS A 292 5.01 1.54 -24.37
CA HIS A 292 6.25 2.29 -24.22
C HIS A 292 7.00 2.03 -22.89
N VAL A 293 6.38 1.38 -21.89
CA VAL A 293 7.08 0.87 -20.70
C VAL A 293 7.99 -0.31 -21.07
N ASP A 294 7.66 -1.03 -22.16
CA ASP A 294 8.65 -1.79 -22.90
C ASP A 294 9.43 -0.77 -23.74
N GLU A 295 10.66 -0.46 -23.35
CA GLU A 295 11.55 0.41 -24.13
C GLU A 295 11.64 -0.12 -25.58
N ILE A 296 10.96 0.55 -26.52
CA ILE A 296 11.04 0.25 -27.95
C ILE A 296 12.53 0.29 -28.35
N GLY A 297 13.08 -0.87 -28.73
CA GLY A 297 14.49 -1.04 -29.09
C GLY A 297 15.40 -1.55 -27.96
N ASN A 298 14.86 -2.02 -26.84
CA ASN A 298 15.65 -2.70 -25.81
C ASN A 298 15.96 -4.13 -26.27
N GLU A 299 17.16 -4.32 -26.83
CA GLU A 299 17.69 -5.59 -27.34
C GLU A 299 17.54 -6.77 -26.37
N TYR A 300 17.40 -6.52 -25.06
CA TYR A 300 17.23 -7.56 -24.04
C TYR A 300 15.78 -8.05 -23.89
N ILE A 301 14.78 -7.20 -24.13
CA ILE A 301 13.35 -7.58 -24.08
C ILE A 301 12.99 -8.37 -25.34
N ASP A 302 13.44 -7.89 -26.50
CA ASP A 302 13.30 -8.62 -27.77
C ASP A 302 14.02 -9.97 -27.72
N ALA A 303 15.19 -10.02 -27.08
CA ALA A 303 15.87 -11.27 -26.81
C ALA A 303 15.04 -12.16 -25.86
N LEU A 304 14.55 -11.65 -24.73
CA LEU A 304 13.78 -12.45 -23.76
C LEU A 304 12.55 -13.10 -24.40
N ASN A 305 11.76 -12.33 -25.14
CA ASN A 305 10.58 -12.79 -25.85
C ASN A 305 10.92 -13.77 -26.98
N SER A 306 12.15 -13.74 -27.52
CA SER A 306 12.60 -14.69 -28.54
C SER A 306 12.98 -16.08 -28.00
N PHE A 307 13.21 -16.23 -26.69
CA PHE A 307 13.67 -17.51 -26.12
C PHE A 307 12.90 -18.00 -24.88
N VAL A 308 11.94 -17.23 -24.36
CA VAL A 308 10.97 -17.70 -23.36
C VAL A 308 9.66 -17.99 -24.07
N ASP A 309 9.24 -19.25 -24.05
CA ASP A 309 7.95 -19.69 -24.58
C ASP A 309 6.90 -19.73 -23.47
N VAL A 310 5.76 -19.12 -23.72
CA VAL A 310 4.60 -19.09 -22.81
C VAL A 310 3.51 -19.98 -23.38
N SER A 311 3.10 -20.98 -22.62
CA SER A 311 2.10 -21.97 -23.05
C SER A 311 1.15 -22.34 -21.92
N ASN A 312 0.14 -23.16 -22.20
CA ASN A 312 -0.87 -23.61 -21.22
C ASN A 312 -1.54 -22.45 -20.45
N VAL A 313 -1.74 -21.32 -21.12
CA VAL A 313 -2.41 -20.16 -20.55
C VAL A 313 -3.89 -20.48 -20.34
N SER A 314 -4.40 -20.26 -19.13
CA SER A 314 -5.81 -20.49 -18.80
C SER A 314 -6.35 -19.39 -17.91
N LEU A 315 -7.55 -18.91 -18.23
CA LEU A 315 -8.35 -17.97 -17.45
C LEU A 315 -9.68 -18.64 -17.11
N GLN A 316 -9.80 -19.18 -15.90
CA GLN A 316 -11.01 -19.86 -15.45
C GLN A 316 -11.80 -18.94 -14.50
N PRO A 317 -13.04 -18.53 -14.83
CA PRO A 317 -13.86 -17.73 -13.94
C PRO A 317 -14.08 -18.44 -12.59
N LEU A 318 -13.83 -17.74 -11.49
CA LEU A 318 -14.15 -18.20 -10.13
C LEU A 318 -15.46 -17.58 -9.62
N SER A 319 -15.77 -16.36 -10.04
CA SER A 319 -17.02 -15.63 -9.80
C SER A 319 -17.18 -14.50 -10.83
N ASP A 320 -18.25 -13.71 -10.73
CA ASP A 320 -18.50 -12.54 -11.59
C ASP A 320 -17.40 -11.46 -11.48
N ASN A 321 -16.53 -11.51 -10.47
CA ASN A 321 -15.47 -10.52 -10.25
C ASN A 321 -14.15 -11.16 -9.79
N ALA A 322 -13.91 -12.43 -10.14
CA ALA A 322 -12.64 -13.10 -9.86
C ALA A 322 -12.32 -14.19 -10.89
N VAL A 323 -11.04 -14.38 -11.19
CA VAL A 323 -10.55 -15.37 -12.16
C VAL A 323 -9.32 -16.11 -11.63
N SER A 324 -9.21 -17.40 -11.95
CA SER A 324 -8.01 -18.20 -11.75
C SER A 324 -7.16 -18.17 -13.03
N PHE A 325 -5.88 -17.85 -12.89
CA PHE A 325 -4.90 -17.77 -13.95
C PHE A 325 -3.81 -18.83 -13.79
N THR A 326 -3.44 -19.49 -14.88
CA THR A 326 -2.28 -20.38 -14.95
C THR A 326 -1.54 -20.16 -16.26
N ALA A 327 -0.21 -20.33 -16.25
CA ALA A 327 0.61 -20.39 -17.45
C ALA A 327 1.87 -21.24 -17.20
N ARG A 328 2.47 -21.73 -18.28
CA ARG A 328 3.77 -22.42 -18.29
C ARG A 328 4.80 -21.54 -18.97
N LEU A 329 5.98 -21.43 -18.36
CA LEU A 329 7.15 -20.78 -18.95
C LEU A 329 8.18 -21.85 -19.33
N ALA A 330 8.72 -21.78 -20.54
CA ALA A 330 9.82 -22.64 -20.98
C ALA A 330 10.94 -21.80 -21.60
N VAL A 331 12.20 -22.19 -21.39
CA VAL A 331 13.35 -21.50 -21.99
C VAL A 331 13.96 -22.41 -23.05
N SER A 332 14.15 -21.87 -24.26
CA SER A 332 14.59 -22.65 -25.43
C SER A 332 16.10 -22.61 -25.71
N ASN A 333 16.85 -21.77 -24.99
CA ASN A 333 18.31 -21.66 -25.13
C ASN A 333 19.06 -22.29 -23.94
N ASP A 334 20.34 -22.59 -24.16
CA ASP A 334 21.25 -23.21 -23.18
C ASP A 334 22.24 -22.24 -22.53
N VAL A 335 22.12 -20.94 -22.85
CA VAL A 335 23.05 -19.90 -22.41
C VAL A 335 22.49 -19.09 -21.24
N TYR A 336 21.17 -18.92 -21.18
CA TYR A 336 20.48 -18.05 -20.23
C TYR A 336 19.30 -18.76 -19.58
N GLY A 337 18.96 -18.30 -18.38
CA GLY A 337 17.76 -18.72 -17.66
C GLY A 337 17.06 -17.53 -17.03
N ILE A 338 15.83 -17.76 -16.58
CA ILE A 338 15.00 -16.75 -15.92
C ILE A 338 14.70 -17.16 -14.48
N ALA A 339 14.66 -16.18 -13.59
CA ALA A 339 14.30 -16.38 -12.20
C ALA A 339 13.23 -15.37 -11.79
N LEU A 340 12.19 -15.87 -11.13
CA LEU A 340 11.24 -15.00 -10.44
C LEU A 340 11.88 -14.50 -9.14
N THR A 341 11.67 -13.23 -8.80
CA THR A 341 12.15 -12.62 -7.57
C THR A 341 11.03 -12.56 -6.53
N GLU A 342 11.38 -12.29 -5.28
CA GLU A 342 10.38 -12.06 -4.23
C GLU A 342 9.43 -10.89 -4.55
N ASN A 343 9.81 -10.00 -5.47
CA ASN A 343 9.02 -8.86 -5.92
C ASN A 343 8.33 -9.12 -7.27
N SER A 344 8.31 -10.36 -7.77
CA SER A 344 7.62 -10.64 -9.03
C SER A 344 6.13 -10.44 -8.91
N LYS A 345 5.54 -9.74 -9.88
CA LYS A 345 4.11 -9.40 -9.89
C LYS A 345 3.45 -9.75 -11.22
N TYR A 346 2.18 -10.11 -11.14
CA TYR A 346 1.28 -10.06 -12.28
C TYR A 346 0.72 -8.65 -12.42
N ILE A 347 0.81 -8.10 -13.62
CA ILE A 347 0.17 -6.85 -14.01
C ILE A 347 -0.99 -7.23 -14.93
N VAL A 348 -2.21 -7.01 -14.48
CA VAL A 348 -3.44 -7.35 -15.21
C VAL A 348 -4.09 -6.08 -15.68
N MET A 349 -4.28 -5.95 -16.98
CA MET A 349 -5.00 -4.83 -17.59
C MET A 349 -6.38 -5.30 -18.07
N THR A 350 -7.39 -4.45 -17.89
CA THR A 350 -8.72 -4.69 -18.42
C THR A 350 -8.94 -4.01 -19.78
N ASP A 351 -9.97 -4.41 -20.51
CA ASP A 351 -10.43 -3.74 -21.74
C ASP A 351 -10.73 -2.25 -21.52
N SER A 352 -11.11 -1.88 -20.29
CA SER A 352 -11.36 -0.48 -19.89
C SER A 352 -10.09 0.30 -19.51
N GLY A 353 -8.90 -0.29 -19.64
CA GLY A 353 -7.62 0.34 -19.26
C GLY A 353 -7.31 0.35 -17.76
N LYS A 354 -8.09 -0.35 -16.93
CA LYS A 354 -7.79 -0.46 -15.50
C LYS A 354 -6.63 -1.44 -15.31
N VAL A 355 -5.60 -1.03 -14.58
CA VAL A 355 -4.44 -1.86 -14.25
C VAL A 355 -4.51 -2.31 -12.79
N MET A 356 -4.25 -3.59 -12.55
CA MET A 356 -4.20 -4.20 -11.23
C MET A 356 -2.90 -4.98 -11.07
N GLU A 357 -2.32 -4.92 -9.88
CA GLU A 357 -1.10 -5.66 -9.54
C GLU A 357 -1.42 -6.78 -8.55
N TYR A 358 -0.87 -7.97 -8.79
CA TYR A 358 -0.99 -9.12 -7.89
C TYR A 358 0.39 -9.73 -7.63
N ASP A 359 0.73 -10.00 -6.38
CA ASP A 359 2.01 -10.61 -6.05
C ASP A 359 2.04 -12.09 -6.44
N VAL A 360 3.10 -12.53 -7.13
CA VAL A 360 3.20 -13.90 -7.67
C VAL A 360 3.30 -14.94 -6.56
N PHE A 361 3.89 -14.58 -5.42
CA PHE A 361 4.08 -15.47 -4.27
C PHE A 361 3.11 -15.18 -3.12
N GLY A 362 2.28 -14.13 -3.21
CA GLY A 362 1.40 -13.69 -2.11
C GLY A 362 2.14 -13.38 -0.79
N GLU A 363 1.38 -13.00 0.23
CA GLU A 363 1.92 -12.55 1.53
C GLU A 363 2.39 -13.71 2.45
N HIS A 364 2.19 -14.97 2.03
CA HIS A 364 2.38 -16.16 2.88
C HIS A 364 3.18 -17.32 2.26
N LEU A 365 3.60 -17.25 1.00
CA LEU A 365 4.45 -18.31 0.43
C LEU A 365 5.93 -18.03 0.73
N ARG A 366 6.63 -19.05 1.21
CA ARG A 366 8.09 -18.99 1.38
C ARG A 366 8.76 -18.90 0.01
N TYR A 367 9.24 -17.72 -0.35
CA TYR A 367 10.03 -17.53 -1.57
C TYR A 367 11.32 -18.36 -1.53
N SER A 368 11.60 -19.09 -2.62
CA SER A 368 12.86 -19.82 -2.83
C SER A 368 13.42 -19.47 -4.20
N ARG A 369 14.47 -18.66 -4.21
CA ARG A 369 15.17 -18.28 -5.45
C ARG A 369 15.67 -19.48 -6.24
N ALA A 370 16.02 -20.59 -5.59
CA ALA A 370 16.49 -21.79 -6.26
C ALA A 370 15.36 -22.56 -6.96
N SER A 371 14.17 -22.62 -6.35
CA SER A 371 13.00 -23.32 -6.89
C SER A 371 12.30 -22.52 -8.00
N ASN A 372 12.50 -21.21 -8.02
CA ASN A 372 11.84 -20.26 -8.92
C ASN A 372 12.70 -19.93 -10.16
N ARG A 373 13.66 -20.80 -10.52
CA ARG A 373 14.56 -20.67 -11.67
C ARG A 373 14.18 -21.64 -12.78
N ILE A 374 14.21 -21.17 -14.02
CA ILE A 374 13.95 -21.94 -15.23
C ILE A 374 15.17 -21.78 -16.17
N GLY A 375 15.64 -22.88 -16.75
CA GLY A 375 16.81 -22.94 -17.63
C GLY A 375 17.45 -24.34 -17.68
N THR A 376 18.22 -24.62 -18.72
CA THR A 376 18.83 -25.95 -18.95
C THR A 376 19.90 -26.24 -17.90
N GLY A 377 19.57 -27.09 -16.92
CA GLY A 377 20.44 -27.45 -15.79
C GLY A 377 19.73 -27.45 -14.43
N ILE A 378 18.54 -26.86 -14.33
CA ILE A 378 17.63 -27.03 -13.18
C ILE A 378 16.33 -27.66 -13.68
N ARG A 379 15.56 -26.92 -14.51
CA ARG A 379 14.38 -27.41 -15.26
C ARG A 379 14.19 -26.55 -16.50
N PRO A 380 13.95 -27.13 -17.69
CA PRO A 380 13.80 -26.37 -18.93
C PRO A 380 12.45 -25.63 -19.02
N TYR A 381 11.50 -25.97 -18.14
CA TYR A 381 10.21 -25.29 -17.99
C TYR A 381 9.77 -25.22 -16.52
N GLY A 382 8.83 -24.33 -16.22
CA GLY A 382 8.16 -24.21 -14.93
C GLY A 382 6.70 -23.81 -15.11
N ASP A 383 5.80 -24.50 -14.41
CA ASP A 383 4.40 -24.08 -14.30
C ASP A 383 4.29 -23.00 -13.24
N LEU A 384 3.67 -21.87 -13.59
CA LEU A 384 3.29 -20.87 -12.60
C LEU A 384 2.22 -21.46 -11.70
N ALA A 385 2.37 -21.25 -10.39
CA ALA A 385 1.34 -21.63 -9.44
C ALA A 385 0.03 -20.94 -9.81
N PRO A 386 -1.13 -21.60 -9.67
CA PRO A 386 -2.42 -20.97 -9.93
C PRO A 386 -2.58 -19.67 -9.15
N ALA A 387 -2.72 -18.57 -9.88
CA ALA A 387 -2.94 -17.24 -9.32
C ALA A 387 -4.43 -16.91 -9.35
N GLN A 388 -4.93 -16.24 -8.32
CA GLN A 388 -6.32 -15.78 -8.26
C GLN A 388 -6.34 -14.26 -8.34
N PHE A 389 -6.94 -13.73 -9.39
CA PHE A 389 -7.11 -12.30 -9.58
C PHE A 389 -8.52 -11.90 -9.14
N TYR A 390 -8.61 -11.08 -8.08
CA TYR A 390 -9.86 -10.60 -7.51
C TYR A 390 -10.10 -9.14 -7.89
N GLY A 391 -11.35 -8.77 -8.17
CA GLY A 391 -11.69 -7.43 -8.62
C GLY A 391 -11.64 -7.25 -10.14
N VAL A 392 -11.63 -8.37 -10.87
CA VAL A 392 -11.64 -8.44 -12.34
C VAL A 392 -12.35 -9.70 -12.82
N ALA A 393 -13.22 -9.57 -13.83
CA ALA A 393 -13.84 -10.70 -14.51
C ALA A 393 -12.93 -11.22 -15.63
N ALA A 394 -12.96 -12.53 -15.89
CA ALA A 394 -12.15 -13.14 -16.95
C ALA A 394 -12.40 -12.50 -18.34
N ALA A 395 -13.65 -12.15 -18.63
CA ALA A 395 -14.04 -11.54 -19.91
C ALA A 395 -13.46 -10.13 -20.10
N ASP A 396 -13.17 -9.43 -19.00
CA ASP A 396 -12.71 -8.05 -19.02
C ASP A 396 -11.18 -7.95 -19.11
N ILE A 397 -10.43 -9.05 -18.97
CA ILE A 397 -8.97 -9.04 -19.03
C ILE A 397 -8.52 -8.92 -20.48
N SER A 398 -7.82 -7.83 -20.78
CA SER A 398 -7.19 -7.61 -22.07
C SER A 398 -5.77 -8.16 -22.12
N TYR A 399 -5.07 -8.12 -20.99
CA TYR A 399 -3.63 -8.37 -20.97
C TYR A 399 -3.11 -8.79 -19.59
N ILE A 400 -2.11 -9.68 -19.56
CA ILE A 400 -1.40 -10.09 -18.35
C ILE A 400 0.11 -10.09 -18.61
N LYS A 401 0.83 -9.31 -17.80
CA LYS A 401 2.30 -9.25 -17.76
C LYS A 401 2.82 -9.86 -16.46
N LEU A 402 4.01 -10.44 -16.51
CA LEU A 402 4.79 -10.83 -15.36
C LEU A 402 6.01 -9.93 -15.25
N THR A 403 6.21 -9.29 -14.10
CA THR A 403 7.29 -8.33 -13.89
C THR A 403 8.22 -8.77 -12.76
N GLY A 404 9.32 -8.04 -12.59
CA GLY A 404 10.26 -8.28 -11.50
C GLY A 404 11.03 -9.58 -11.65
N MET A 405 11.38 -9.97 -12.88
CA MET A 405 12.20 -11.15 -13.16
C MET A 405 13.67 -10.79 -13.33
N GLU A 406 14.52 -11.79 -13.15
CA GLU A 406 15.95 -11.71 -13.42
C GLU A 406 16.35 -12.67 -14.53
N MET A 407 17.20 -12.20 -15.42
CA MET A 407 17.91 -13.05 -16.37
C MET A 407 19.30 -13.34 -15.82
N PHE A 408 19.69 -14.60 -15.87
CA PHE A 408 21.02 -15.04 -15.46
C PHE A 408 21.66 -15.88 -16.55
N LYS A 409 22.99 -15.85 -16.62
CA LYS A 409 23.77 -16.70 -17.51
C LYS A 409 23.91 -18.09 -16.88
N LEU A 410 23.76 -19.15 -17.67
CA LEU A 410 23.95 -20.54 -17.25
C LEU A 410 25.44 -20.90 -17.15
N ASP A 411 26.21 -20.09 -16.43
CA ASP A 411 27.60 -20.37 -16.07
C ASP A 411 27.70 -20.99 -14.65
N ILE A 412 28.91 -21.37 -14.23
CA ILE A 412 29.16 -21.96 -12.91
C ILE A 412 28.77 -21.04 -11.75
N HIS A 413 28.69 -19.73 -11.98
CA HIS A 413 28.37 -18.71 -10.99
C HIS A 413 26.91 -18.25 -11.06
N LYS A 414 26.17 -18.67 -12.09
CA LYS A 414 24.79 -18.25 -12.40
C LYS A 414 24.62 -16.74 -12.30
N THR A 415 25.54 -16.02 -12.95
CA THR A 415 25.67 -14.56 -12.86
C THR A 415 24.38 -13.89 -13.34
N THR A 416 23.75 -13.07 -12.48
CA THR A 416 22.63 -12.21 -12.90
C THR A 416 23.15 -11.19 -13.92
N VAL A 417 22.56 -11.22 -15.11
CA VAL A 417 22.95 -10.35 -16.23
C VAL A 417 22.05 -9.12 -16.29
N LYS A 418 20.78 -9.29 -15.94
CA LYS A 418 19.77 -8.23 -15.96
C LYS A 418 18.68 -8.51 -14.92
N ASP A 419 18.20 -7.45 -14.28
CA ASP A 419 17.08 -7.48 -13.32
C ASP A 419 15.91 -6.63 -13.83
N LYS A 420 14.76 -6.76 -13.15
CA LYS A 420 13.52 -6.02 -13.43
C LYS A 420 12.99 -6.23 -14.84
N LEU A 421 13.11 -7.44 -15.33
CA LEU A 421 12.56 -7.83 -16.61
C LEU A 421 11.06 -8.05 -16.51
N GLU A 422 10.40 -7.87 -17.65
CA GLU A 422 8.97 -8.08 -17.86
C GLU A 422 8.77 -9.12 -18.98
N LEU A 423 7.69 -9.88 -18.88
CA LEU A 423 7.31 -10.90 -19.86
C LEU A 423 5.80 -10.87 -20.03
N GLU A 424 5.37 -10.81 -21.27
CA GLU A 424 3.96 -10.99 -21.62
C GLU A 424 3.54 -12.43 -21.38
N LEU A 425 2.45 -12.63 -20.62
CA LEU A 425 1.90 -13.96 -20.39
C LEU A 425 0.59 -14.21 -21.15
N TYR A 426 -0.16 -13.15 -21.43
CA TYR A 426 -1.43 -13.22 -22.12
C TYR A 426 -1.76 -11.89 -22.78
N SER A 427 -2.20 -11.94 -24.03
CA SER A 427 -2.90 -10.88 -24.74
C SER A 427 -4.22 -11.47 -25.26
N LYS A 428 -5.28 -10.65 -25.23
CA LYS A 428 -6.60 -11.00 -25.77
C LYS A 428 -6.64 -10.94 -27.30
N GLU A 429 -5.79 -10.12 -27.90
CA GLU A 429 -5.44 -10.14 -29.34
C GLU A 429 -4.45 -11.27 -29.62
#